data_AF-A0A7J2V0H1-F1
#
_entry.id   AF-A0A7J2V0H1-F1
#
_cell.length_a   1.000
_cell.length_b   1.000
_cell.length_c   1.000
_cell.angle_alpha   90.00
_cell.angle_beta   90.00
_cell.angle_gamma   90.00
#
_symmetry.space_group_name_H-M   'P 1'
#
loop_
_entity.id
_entity.type
_entity.pdbx_description
1 polymer ?
#
loop_
_entity_poly.entity_id
_entity_poly.type
_entity_poly.pdbx_seq_one_letter_code
_entity_poly.pdbx_strand_id
1 'polypeptide(L)'
;MTIRLQAVRDPYKEINDKLRSQKYHLIGSHSAVKKCLWTHKAVYEGKYCYKGKFYGIESHRCIQSSVSTQWCWNACMHCWRLRPTDMLDEWDEKSIVGIDDPRFIVEMSIIEHRRTVSGYKAHGVPAHVIREAMNPKHVAISLTGENTLYPRLGELIKEYHRRGITTFLVTRAVRPDILANLDEEPSQLYISLETYDEEGYEFFTAPLVANAWRLTLETLEMLPSFTCPTVIRITAVKGWNMDERAVKGFSKLIEISMPTFIEIKAYMHIGTSVSRLSRENMPTHEE
;
A
#
# COMPACT_ATOMS: atom_id res chain seq x y z
N MET A 1 31.61 2.61 -40.65
CA MET A 1 30.97 3.42 -39.59
C MET A 1 29.82 2.58 -39.03
N THR A 2 30.08 1.82 -37.98
CA THR A 2 29.11 0.85 -37.43
C THR A 2 28.10 1.62 -36.60
N ILE A 3 26.91 1.85 -37.15
CA ILE A 3 25.78 2.41 -36.39
C ILE A 3 25.44 1.36 -35.33
N ARG A 4 25.90 1.55 -34.09
CA ARG A 4 25.35 0.82 -32.94
C ARG A 4 23.89 1.24 -32.84
N LEU A 5 22.98 0.37 -33.28
CA LEU A 5 21.58 0.43 -32.91
C LEU A 5 21.54 0.41 -31.37
N GLN A 6 21.34 1.59 -30.76
CA GLN A 6 20.94 1.64 -29.36
C GLN A 6 19.62 0.86 -29.28
N ALA A 7 19.60 -0.22 -28.51
CA ALA A 7 18.38 -0.96 -28.26
C ALA A 7 17.33 0.03 -27.72
N VAL A 8 16.18 0.12 -28.39
CA VAL A 8 15.05 0.92 -27.90
C VAL A 8 14.69 0.37 -26.53
N ARG A 9 14.94 1.16 -25.49
CA ARG A 9 14.62 0.82 -24.11
C ARG A 9 13.11 0.94 -23.94
N ASP A 10 12.47 -0.16 -23.56
CA ASP A 10 11.07 -0.15 -23.14
C ASP A 10 11.01 0.17 -21.63
N PRO A 11 10.59 1.38 -21.23
CA PRO A 11 10.57 1.79 -19.83
C PRO A 11 9.69 0.88 -18.95
N TYR A 12 8.59 0.35 -19.50
CA TYR A 12 7.73 -0.58 -18.79
C TYR A 12 8.46 -1.90 -18.53
N LYS A 13 9.20 -2.40 -19.51
CA LYS A 13 9.99 -3.63 -19.35
C LYS A 13 11.04 -3.46 -18.25
N GLU A 14 11.76 -2.35 -18.22
CA GLU A 14 12.81 -2.10 -17.22
C GLU A 14 12.27 -2.07 -15.78
N ILE A 15 11.18 -1.32 -15.55
CA ILE A 15 10.52 -1.28 -14.24
C ILE A 15 9.96 -2.64 -13.87
N ASN A 16 9.28 -3.31 -14.79
CA ASN A 16 8.68 -4.62 -14.54
C ASN A 16 9.75 -5.66 -14.17
N ASP A 17 10.90 -5.65 -14.84
CA ASP A 17 12.01 -6.55 -14.54
C ASP A 17 12.60 -6.25 -13.16
N LYS A 18 12.72 -4.98 -12.77
CA LYS A 18 13.14 -4.60 -11.43
C LYS A 18 12.13 -5.05 -10.36
N LEU A 19 10.84 -4.84 -10.56
CA LEU A 19 9.78 -5.30 -9.66
C LEU A 19 9.81 -6.83 -9.51
N ARG A 20 9.95 -7.58 -10.60
CA ARG A 20 10.12 -9.06 -10.57
C ARG A 20 11.36 -9.48 -9.77
N SER A 21 12.48 -8.78 -9.91
CA SER A 21 13.69 -9.05 -9.11
C SER A 21 13.43 -8.88 -7.61
N GLN A 22 12.55 -7.95 -7.25
CA GLN A 22 12.08 -7.70 -5.88
C GLN A 22 10.92 -8.62 -5.46
N LYS A 23 10.65 -9.68 -6.23
CA LYS A 23 9.62 -10.70 -5.98
C LYS A 23 8.19 -10.19 -6.04
N TYR A 24 7.94 -9.13 -6.82
CA TYR A 24 6.56 -8.78 -7.21
C TYR A 24 6.07 -9.76 -8.27
N HIS A 25 4.81 -10.15 -8.14
CA HIS A 25 4.07 -10.92 -9.12
C HIS A 25 3.10 -9.96 -9.80
N LEU A 26 3.47 -9.49 -10.99
CA LEU A 26 2.70 -8.52 -11.76
C LEU A 26 1.44 -9.17 -12.34
N ILE A 27 0.34 -8.43 -12.35
CA ILE A 27 -0.99 -8.86 -12.79
C ILE A 27 -1.50 -7.82 -13.78
N GLY A 28 -1.78 -8.27 -15.00
CA GLY A 28 -2.28 -7.40 -16.07
C GLY A 28 -1.33 -6.24 -16.38
N SER A 29 -1.89 -5.07 -16.67
CA SER A 29 -1.10 -3.87 -17.02
C SER A 29 -0.65 -3.07 -15.80
N HIS A 30 -1.38 -3.13 -14.69
CA HIS A 30 -1.17 -2.17 -13.59
C HIS A 30 -1.15 -2.74 -12.17
N SER A 31 -1.48 -4.01 -11.98
CA SER A 31 -1.66 -4.61 -10.66
C SER A 31 -0.49 -5.52 -10.27
N ALA A 32 -0.37 -5.82 -8.98
CA ALA A 32 0.61 -6.79 -8.49
C ALA A 32 0.20 -7.39 -7.15
N VAL A 33 0.77 -8.55 -6.84
CA VAL A 33 0.85 -9.09 -5.48
C VAL A 33 2.30 -9.35 -5.08
N LYS A 34 2.55 -9.36 -3.78
CA LYS A 34 3.83 -9.76 -3.22
C LYS A 34 3.59 -10.42 -1.88
N LYS A 35 4.23 -11.57 -1.63
CA LYS A 35 4.14 -12.22 -0.33
C LYS A 35 4.73 -11.33 0.75
N CYS A 36 3.92 -10.99 1.75
CA CYS A 36 4.37 -10.20 2.90
C CYS A 36 5.42 -10.97 3.71
N LEU A 37 6.38 -10.25 4.31
CA LEU A 37 7.32 -10.82 5.28
C LEU A 37 6.57 -11.57 6.41
N TRP A 38 5.45 -11.02 6.87
CA TRP A 38 4.67 -11.62 7.95
C TRP A 38 3.88 -12.84 7.52
N THR A 39 3.52 -12.97 6.24
CA THR A 39 2.97 -14.23 5.70
C THR A 39 4.04 -15.31 5.77
N HIS A 40 5.30 -14.99 5.42
CA HIS A 40 6.41 -15.93 5.57
C HIS A 40 6.61 -16.34 7.03
N LYS A 41 6.69 -15.37 7.95
CA LYS A 41 6.88 -15.64 9.39
C LYS A 41 5.72 -16.43 10.00
N ALA A 42 4.48 -16.16 9.59
CA ALA A 42 3.32 -16.89 10.09
C ALA A 42 3.32 -18.34 9.60
N VAL A 43 3.61 -18.56 8.31
CA VAL A 43 3.63 -19.91 7.71
C VAL A 43 4.81 -20.74 8.23
N TYR A 44 5.99 -20.14 8.34
CA TYR A 44 7.23 -20.88 8.63
C TYR A 44 7.58 -20.92 10.12
N GLU A 45 7.33 -19.83 10.85
CA GLU A 45 7.72 -19.69 12.27
C GLU A 45 6.53 -19.63 13.23
N GLY A 46 5.29 -19.64 12.73
CA GLY A 46 4.09 -19.44 13.57
C GLY A 46 3.96 -18.03 14.16
N LYS A 47 4.69 -17.04 13.64
CA LYS A 47 4.69 -15.65 14.14
C LYS A 47 3.82 -14.75 13.28
N TYR A 48 2.82 -14.13 13.90
CA TYR A 48 1.83 -13.28 13.23
C TYR A 48 2.22 -11.80 13.25
N CYS A 49 1.69 -11.01 12.31
CA CYS A 49 1.88 -9.56 12.32
C CYS A 49 1.05 -8.88 13.41
N TYR A 50 1.35 -7.60 13.66
CA TYR A 50 0.64 -6.80 14.67
C TYR A 50 -0.88 -6.73 14.44
N LYS A 51 -1.35 -6.82 13.19
CA LYS A 51 -2.79 -6.86 12.88
C LYS A 51 -3.48 -8.14 13.40
N GLY A 52 -2.73 -9.22 13.62
CA GLY A 52 -3.22 -10.40 14.33
C GLY A 52 -3.60 -10.07 15.76
N LYS A 53 -2.76 -9.28 16.45
CA LYS A 53 -3.02 -8.81 17.82
C LYS A 53 -4.12 -7.76 17.88
N PHE A 54 -4.14 -6.81 16.94
CA PHE A 54 -5.07 -5.67 17.00
C PHE A 54 -6.48 -6.02 16.49
N TYR A 55 -6.58 -6.84 15.44
CA TYR A 55 -7.82 -7.04 14.69
C TYR A 55 -8.14 -8.52 14.44
N GLY A 56 -7.38 -9.46 15.01
CA GLY A 56 -7.59 -10.90 14.79
C GLY A 56 -7.18 -11.39 13.39
N ILE A 57 -6.34 -10.65 12.67
CA ILE A 57 -5.96 -10.99 11.29
C ILE A 57 -4.90 -12.08 11.20
N GLU A 58 -5.27 -13.16 10.51
CA GLU A 58 -4.42 -14.30 10.22
C GLU A 58 -3.44 -13.96 9.07
N SER A 59 -2.22 -13.54 9.41
CA SER A 59 -1.22 -13.07 8.44
C SER A 59 -0.82 -14.10 7.38
N HIS A 60 -0.90 -15.40 7.68
CA HIS A 60 -0.65 -16.47 6.70
C HIS A 60 -1.75 -16.56 5.63
N ARG A 61 -2.92 -15.96 5.88
CA ARG A 61 -4.09 -15.95 4.99
C ARG A 61 -4.37 -14.57 4.40
N CYS A 62 -3.38 -13.67 4.45
CA CYS A 62 -3.48 -12.32 3.91
C CYS A 62 -2.74 -12.22 2.56
N ILE A 63 -3.46 -11.73 1.54
CA ILE A 63 -2.88 -11.33 0.26
C ILE A 63 -2.43 -9.87 0.41
N GLN A 64 -1.19 -9.54 0.03
CA GLN A 64 -0.77 -8.14 -0.10
C GLN A 64 -0.76 -7.76 -1.58
N SER A 65 -1.60 -6.80 -1.97
CA SER A 65 -1.88 -6.43 -3.35
C SER A 65 -1.78 -4.92 -3.58
N SER A 66 -1.54 -4.53 -4.84
CA SER A 66 -1.70 -3.18 -5.37
C SER A 66 -2.44 -3.26 -6.71
N VAL A 67 -3.28 -2.28 -6.98
CA VAL A 67 -3.96 -2.06 -8.27
C VAL A 67 -3.46 -0.81 -9.00
N SER A 68 -2.32 -0.28 -8.58
CA SER A 68 -1.71 0.93 -9.11
C SER A 68 -0.19 0.87 -8.95
N THR A 69 0.41 -0.26 -9.33
CA THR A 69 1.73 -0.69 -8.83
C THR A 69 2.83 0.36 -9.06
N GLN A 70 2.74 1.08 -10.18
CA GLN A 70 3.74 2.02 -10.67
C GLN A 70 3.26 3.48 -10.59
N TRP A 71 2.04 3.73 -10.13
CA TRP A 71 1.41 5.05 -10.14
C TRP A 71 1.04 5.51 -8.74
N CYS A 72 1.29 6.78 -8.46
CA CYS A 72 0.99 7.44 -7.21
C CYS A 72 1.04 8.94 -7.42
N TRP A 73 0.15 9.68 -6.76
CA TRP A 73 0.19 11.15 -6.79
C TRP A 73 1.18 11.75 -5.80
N ASN A 74 1.96 10.92 -5.10
CA ASN A 74 2.93 11.37 -4.11
C ASN A 74 4.27 10.64 -4.28
N ALA A 75 5.35 11.40 -4.09
CA ALA A 75 6.74 10.95 -4.19
C ALA A 75 7.43 10.90 -2.80
N CYS A 76 6.67 10.54 -1.77
CA CYS A 76 7.05 10.64 -0.35
C CYS A 76 8.46 10.14 0.01
N MET A 77 9.11 10.84 0.94
CA MET A 77 10.48 10.55 1.39
C MET A 77 10.66 9.17 2.02
N HIS A 78 9.71 8.75 2.86
CA HIS A 78 9.74 7.46 3.56
C HIS A 78 9.22 6.27 2.73
N CYS A 79 8.76 6.50 1.49
CA CYS A 79 8.12 5.45 0.72
C CYS A 79 9.14 4.40 0.30
N TRP A 80 9.02 3.18 0.82
CA TRP A 80 9.92 2.07 0.50
C TRP A 80 9.82 1.58 -0.95
N ARG A 81 8.79 2.01 -1.70
CA ARG A 81 8.61 1.63 -3.10
C ARG A 81 9.71 2.19 -3.97
N LEU A 82 10.00 1.43 -5.03
CA LEU A 82 10.66 1.96 -6.21
C LEU A 82 9.67 2.85 -6.97
N ARG A 83 9.99 4.14 -7.10
CA ARG A 83 9.29 5.04 -8.00
C ARG A 83 9.85 4.85 -9.41
N PRO A 84 9.02 4.85 -10.47
CA PRO A 84 9.52 4.88 -11.84
C PRO A 84 10.60 5.95 -12.06
N THR A 85 10.39 7.14 -11.50
CA THR A 85 11.32 8.28 -11.52
C THR A 85 12.61 8.08 -10.72
N ASP A 86 12.72 7.00 -9.91
CA ASP A 86 14.01 6.62 -9.29
C ASP A 86 14.95 5.93 -10.30
N MET A 87 14.45 5.50 -11.46
CA MET A 87 15.19 4.73 -12.46
C MET A 87 15.10 5.29 -13.87
N LEU A 88 14.03 6.00 -14.20
CA LEU A 88 13.74 6.51 -15.53
C LEU A 88 13.68 8.03 -15.53
N ASP A 89 14.18 8.64 -16.59
CA ASP A 89 14.16 10.10 -16.76
C ASP A 89 12.75 10.63 -17.08
N GLU A 90 11.93 9.84 -17.81
CA GLU A 90 10.58 10.22 -18.21
C GLU A 90 9.57 9.12 -17.82
N TRP A 91 8.60 9.49 -16.97
CA TRP A 91 7.46 8.65 -16.61
C TRP A 91 6.29 9.48 -16.06
N ASP A 92 5.06 9.21 -16.51
CA ASP A 92 3.84 9.79 -15.91
C ASP A 92 3.32 8.90 -14.76
N GLU A 93 3.61 9.29 -13.52
CA GLU A 93 3.13 8.57 -12.32
C GLU A 93 1.67 8.85 -11.97
N LYS A 94 1.01 9.79 -12.67
CA LYS A 94 -0.31 10.30 -12.26
C LYS A 94 -1.47 9.49 -12.82
N SER A 95 -1.27 8.78 -13.93
CA SER A 95 -2.35 8.17 -14.70
C SER A 95 -2.05 6.71 -15.00
N ILE A 96 -2.89 5.80 -14.49
CA ILE A 96 -2.77 4.37 -14.78
C ILE A 96 -3.04 4.12 -16.27
N VAL A 97 -2.22 3.27 -16.90
CA VAL A 97 -2.38 2.85 -18.29
C VAL A 97 -2.99 1.46 -18.36
N GLY A 98 -4.10 1.34 -19.09
CA GLY A 98 -4.93 0.15 -19.11
C GLY A 98 -5.71 0.02 -17.81
N ILE A 99 -7.01 -0.24 -17.89
CA ILE A 99 -7.85 -0.50 -16.72
C ILE A 99 -8.31 -1.94 -16.82
N ASP A 100 -7.61 -2.83 -16.13
CA ASP A 100 -7.95 -4.25 -16.10
C ASP A 100 -9.26 -4.47 -15.35
N ASP A 101 -9.96 -5.55 -15.70
CA ASP A 101 -11.23 -5.89 -15.07
C ASP A 101 -11.04 -6.33 -13.60
N PRO A 102 -11.87 -5.84 -12.65
CA PRO A 102 -11.76 -6.19 -11.23
C PRO A 102 -11.81 -7.70 -10.96
N ARG A 103 -12.64 -8.45 -11.71
CA ARG A 103 -12.74 -9.91 -11.54
C ARG A 103 -11.43 -10.58 -11.92
N PHE A 104 -10.83 -10.15 -13.02
CA PHE A 104 -9.52 -10.65 -13.47
C PHE A 104 -8.43 -10.35 -12.42
N ILE A 105 -8.38 -9.11 -11.90
CA ILE A 105 -7.40 -8.73 -10.87
C ILE A 105 -7.55 -9.60 -9.61
N VAL A 106 -8.78 -9.78 -9.12
CA VAL A 106 -9.07 -10.60 -7.92
C VAL A 106 -8.72 -12.07 -8.14
N GLU A 107 -9.06 -12.62 -9.31
CA GLU A 107 -8.75 -14.02 -9.63
C GLU A 107 -7.23 -14.25 -9.68
N MET A 108 -6.52 -13.39 -10.39
CA MET A 108 -5.07 -13.48 -10.52
C MET A 108 -4.34 -13.22 -9.21
N SER A 109 -4.84 -12.31 -8.34
CA SER A 109 -4.23 -12.05 -7.04
C SER A 109 -4.27 -13.29 -6.13
N ILE A 110 -5.38 -14.04 -6.16
CA ILE A 110 -5.54 -15.29 -5.42
C ILE A 110 -4.65 -16.39 -6.01
N ILE A 111 -4.57 -16.52 -7.33
CA ILE A 111 -3.72 -17.50 -8.02
C ILE A 111 -2.24 -17.25 -7.68
N GLU A 112 -1.77 -16.01 -7.82
CA GLU A 112 -0.37 -15.67 -7.53
C GLU A 112 -0.05 -15.76 -6.04
N HIS A 113 -0.97 -15.39 -5.14
CA HIS A 113 -0.81 -15.65 -3.71
C HIS A 113 -0.60 -17.15 -3.44
N ARG A 114 -1.49 -18.01 -3.97
CA ARG A 114 -1.38 -19.47 -3.85
C ARG A 114 -0.03 -19.98 -4.35
N ARG A 115 0.45 -19.47 -5.49
CA ARG A 115 1.77 -19.80 -6.04
C ARG A 115 2.91 -19.41 -5.09
N THR A 116 2.81 -18.27 -4.40
CA THR A 116 3.86 -17.83 -3.46
C THR A 116 3.93 -18.64 -2.18
N VAL A 117 2.83 -19.27 -1.77
CA VAL A 117 2.76 -20.11 -0.56
C VAL A 117 2.86 -21.62 -0.86
N SER A 118 2.63 -22.05 -2.11
CA SER A 118 2.77 -23.46 -2.47
C SER A 118 4.19 -24.00 -2.28
N GLY A 119 5.21 -23.14 -2.36
CA GLY A 119 6.61 -23.50 -2.13
C GLY A 119 6.88 -24.07 -0.73
N TYR A 120 6.11 -23.69 0.29
CA TYR A 120 6.31 -24.18 1.67
C TYR A 120 6.02 -25.68 1.85
N LYS A 121 5.34 -26.32 0.89
CA LYS A 121 5.12 -27.78 0.89
C LYS A 121 6.42 -28.57 0.95
N ALA A 122 7.49 -28.05 0.35
CA ALA A 122 8.80 -28.69 0.33
C ALA A 122 9.66 -28.38 1.57
N HIS A 123 9.15 -27.61 2.54
CA HIS A 123 9.93 -27.05 3.64
C HIS A 123 9.42 -27.45 5.04
N GLY A 124 8.82 -28.64 5.17
CA GLY A 124 8.45 -29.22 6.47
C GLY A 124 7.32 -28.48 7.21
N VAL A 125 6.64 -27.55 6.56
CA VAL A 125 5.50 -26.82 7.15
C VAL A 125 4.30 -27.76 7.31
N PRO A 126 3.60 -27.75 8.46
CA PRO A 126 2.44 -28.61 8.67
C PRO A 126 1.36 -28.45 7.60
N ALA A 127 0.79 -29.57 7.16
CA ALA A 127 -0.17 -29.58 6.05
C ALA A 127 -1.41 -28.70 6.30
N HIS A 128 -1.87 -28.56 7.55
CA HIS A 128 -3.01 -27.70 7.88
C HIS A 128 -2.69 -26.21 7.67
N VAL A 129 -1.51 -25.74 8.07
CA VAL A 129 -1.05 -24.34 7.85
C VAL A 129 -0.98 -24.04 6.36
N ILE A 130 -0.46 -24.96 5.54
CA ILE A 130 -0.42 -24.80 4.09
C ILE A 130 -1.84 -24.73 3.51
N ARG A 131 -2.76 -25.61 3.95
CA ARG A 131 -4.15 -25.58 3.51
C ARG A 131 -4.83 -24.25 3.83
N GLU A 132 -4.59 -23.69 5.01
CA GLU A 132 -5.12 -22.38 5.40
C GLU A 132 -4.52 -21.25 4.57
N ALA A 133 -3.19 -21.24 4.38
CA ALA A 133 -2.50 -20.21 3.61
C ALA A 133 -2.92 -20.20 2.12
N MET A 134 -3.22 -21.37 1.56
CA MET A 134 -3.77 -21.54 0.20
C MET A 134 -5.23 -21.04 0.06
N ASN A 135 -5.91 -20.80 1.19
CA ASN A 135 -7.27 -20.31 1.28
C ASN A 135 -7.29 -18.95 2.01
N PRO A 136 -6.86 -17.86 1.33
CA PRO A 136 -6.77 -16.54 1.92
C PRO A 136 -8.15 -16.05 2.40
N LYS A 137 -8.13 -15.25 3.46
CA LYS A 137 -9.33 -14.64 4.08
C LYS A 137 -9.28 -13.13 4.11
N HIS A 138 -8.11 -12.56 3.86
CA HIS A 138 -7.90 -11.13 3.90
C HIS A 138 -7.11 -10.68 2.68
N VAL A 139 -7.37 -9.47 2.19
CA VAL A 139 -6.51 -8.78 1.23
C VAL A 139 -6.19 -7.39 1.75
N ALA A 140 -4.89 -7.08 1.81
CA ALA A 140 -4.37 -5.76 2.05
C ALA A 140 -4.05 -5.09 0.71
N ILE A 141 -4.94 -4.17 0.29
CA ILE A 141 -4.77 -3.32 -0.89
C ILE A 141 -3.86 -2.15 -0.46
N SER A 142 -2.58 -2.47 -0.31
CA SER A 142 -1.61 -1.62 0.39
C SER A 142 -0.15 -1.93 0.02
N LEU A 143 0.11 -2.61 -1.09
CA LEU A 143 1.45 -3.04 -1.44
C LEU A 143 2.33 -1.85 -1.86
N THR A 144 1.93 -1.11 -2.87
CA THR A 144 2.67 0.03 -3.43
C THR A 144 1.71 0.91 -4.25
N GLY A 145 2.15 2.12 -4.60
CA GLY A 145 1.36 3.09 -5.36
C GLY A 145 0.19 3.68 -4.57
N GLU A 146 -0.67 4.45 -5.25
CA GLU A 146 -1.94 4.94 -4.71
C GLU A 146 -3.12 4.19 -5.34
N ASN A 147 -3.72 3.28 -4.57
CA ASN A 147 -4.74 2.36 -5.09
C ASN A 147 -6.05 3.05 -5.43
N THR A 148 -6.31 4.26 -4.89
CA THR A 148 -7.45 5.08 -5.32
C THR A 148 -7.27 5.66 -6.71
N LEU A 149 -6.12 5.50 -7.37
CA LEU A 149 -5.99 5.79 -8.80
C LEU A 149 -6.71 4.78 -9.70
N TYR A 150 -7.07 3.60 -9.18
CA TYR A 150 -7.87 2.64 -9.93
C TYR A 150 -9.36 3.03 -9.89
N PRO A 151 -9.98 3.37 -11.03
CA PRO A 151 -11.31 3.97 -11.06
C PRO A 151 -12.44 3.00 -10.67
N ARG A 152 -12.22 1.68 -10.80
CA ARG A 152 -13.20 0.62 -10.49
C ARG A 152 -12.97 0.01 -9.09
N LEU A 153 -12.48 0.81 -8.14
CA LEU A 153 -12.07 0.33 -6.81
C LEU A 153 -13.22 -0.28 -6.00
N GLY A 154 -14.43 0.30 -6.05
CA GLY A 154 -15.61 -0.27 -5.39
C GLY A 154 -15.96 -1.65 -5.93
N GLU A 155 -15.95 -1.82 -7.25
CA GLU A 155 -16.18 -3.12 -7.90
C GLU A 155 -15.14 -4.17 -7.50
N LEU A 156 -13.86 -3.77 -7.38
CA LEU A 156 -12.79 -4.65 -6.91
C LEU A 156 -13.02 -5.12 -5.47
N ILE A 157 -13.41 -4.21 -4.58
CA ILE A 157 -13.70 -4.53 -3.18
C ILE A 157 -14.87 -5.52 -3.11
N LYS A 158 -15.95 -5.23 -3.84
CA LYS A 158 -17.12 -6.10 -3.96
C LYS A 158 -16.77 -7.50 -4.47
N GLU A 159 -15.88 -7.62 -5.45
CA GLU A 159 -15.43 -8.91 -5.97
C GLU A 159 -14.63 -9.73 -4.95
N TYR A 160 -13.84 -9.09 -4.07
CA TYR A 160 -13.22 -9.79 -2.94
C TYR A 160 -14.25 -10.24 -1.91
N HIS A 161 -15.21 -9.38 -1.55
CA HIS A 161 -16.26 -9.70 -0.58
C HIS A 161 -17.15 -10.86 -1.03
N ARG A 162 -17.51 -10.92 -2.33
CA ARG A 162 -18.25 -12.05 -2.92
C ARG A 162 -17.54 -13.40 -2.78
N ARG A 163 -16.22 -13.39 -2.59
CA ARG A 163 -15.39 -14.58 -2.35
C ARG A 163 -15.13 -14.83 -0.86
N GLY A 164 -15.78 -14.07 0.04
CA GLY A 164 -15.60 -14.17 1.48
C GLY A 164 -14.22 -13.73 1.96
N ILE A 165 -13.61 -12.77 1.26
CA ILE A 165 -12.30 -12.19 1.60
C ILE A 165 -12.51 -10.76 2.09
N THR A 166 -12.11 -10.46 3.32
CA THR A 166 -12.19 -9.10 3.88
C THR A 166 -11.12 -8.20 3.25
N THR A 167 -11.42 -6.92 3.07
CA THR A 167 -10.55 -5.97 2.37
C THR A 167 -10.02 -4.88 3.31
N PHE A 168 -8.73 -4.61 3.21
CA PHE A 168 -8.05 -3.53 3.92
C PHE A 168 -7.48 -2.56 2.89
N LEU A 169 -8.13 -1.41 2.71
CA LEU A 169 -7.67 -0.39 1.76
C LEU A 169 -6.75 0.60 2.49
N VAL A 170 -5.55 0.82 1.96
CA VAL A 170 -4.65 1.87 2.46
C VAL A 170 -4.46 2.92 1.35
N THR A 171 -4.69 4.17 1.69
CA THR A 171 -4.59 5.31 0.76
C THR A 171 -3.96 6.53 1.44
N ARG A 172 -3.46 7.47 0.62
CA ARG A 172 -3.03 8.82 1.00
C ARG A 172 -4.14 9.84 1.05
N ALA A 173 -5.40 9.42 0.87
CA ALA A 173 -6.54 10.31 0.92
C ALA A 173 -6.55 11.38 -0.20
N VAL A 174 -5.80 11.19 -1.28
CA VAL A 174 -5.67 12.19 -2.35
C VAL A 174 -6.75 12.12 -3.43
N ARG A 175 -7.71 11.19 -3.29
CA ARG A 175 -8.84 10.97 -4.22
C ARG A 175 -10.16 10.89 -3.47
N PRO A 176 -10.62 12.01 -2.87
CA PRO A 176 -11.94 12.05 -2.22
C PRO A 176 -13.05 11.66 -3.20
N ASP A 177 -12.90 11.99 -4.48
CA ASP A 177 -13.83 11.62 -5.56
C ASP A 177 -13.99 10.10 -5.72
N ILE A 178 -12.93 9.32 -5.56
CA ILE A 178 -13.00 7.86 -5.67
C ILE A 178 -13.60 7.26 -4.40
N LEU A 179 -13.20 7.79 -3.23
CA LEU A 179 -13.69 7.31 -1.95
C LEU A 179 -15.18 7.60 -1.74
N ALA A 180 -15.67 8.76 -2.21
CA ALA A 180 -17.08 9.15 -2.13
C ALA A 180 -18.00 8.32 -3.03
N ASN A 181 -17.44 7.74 -4.09
CA ASN A 181 -18.18 6.95 -5.08
C ASN A 181 -17.92 5.44 -4.96
N LEU A 182 -17.52 4.95 -3.78
CA LEU A 182 -17.37 3.51 -3.56
C LEU A 182 -18.76 2.85 -3.50
N ASP A 183 -19.04 1.97 -4.47
CA ASP A 183 -20.24 1.12 -4.46
C ASP A 183 -20.22 0.05 -3.34
N GLU A 184 -19.04 -0.21 -2.77
CA GLU A 184 -18.82 -1.15 -1.66
C GLU A 184 -17.64 -0.62 -0.82
N GLU A 185 -17.87 -0.41 0.48
CA GLU A 185 -16.83 0.02 1.41
C GLU A 185 -15.83 -1.13 1.69
N PRO A 186 -14.54 -0.84 1.97
CA PRO A 186 -13.63 -1.88 2.42
C PRO A 186 -14.06 -2.42 3.79
N SER A 187 -13.59 -3.61 4.17
CA SER A 187 -13.82 -4.09 5.54
C SER A 187 -13.14 -3.21 6.59
N GLN A 188 -12.07 -2.50 6.22
CA GLN A 188 -11.44 -1.45 7.01
C GLN A 188 -10.66 -0.49 6.12
N LEU A 189 -10.88 0.82 6.31
CA LEU A 189 -10.22 1.89 5.56
C LEU A 189 -9.06 2.49 6.36
N TYR A 190 -7.90 2.64 5.74
CA TYR A 190 -6.71 3.25 6.32
C TYR A 190 -6.32 4.50 5.53
N ILE A 191 -6.21 5.63 6.24
CA ILE A 191 -5.57 6.84 5.74
C ILE A 191 -4.16 6.92 6.33
N SER A 192 -3.14 7.00 5.46
CA SER A 192 -1.74 7.16 5.88
C SER A 192 -1.39 8.64 5.92
N LEU A 193 -0.95 9.12 7.08
CA LEU A 193 -0.48 10.50 7.28
C LEU A 193 0.95 10.51 7.79
N GLU A 194 1.77 11.42 7.27
CA GLU A 194 3.12 11.69 7.78
C GLU A 194 3.37 13.17 8.03
N THR A 195 2.41 14.01 7.69
CA THR A 195 2.46 15.46 7.78
C THR A 195 1.13 15.96 8.29
N TYR A 196 1.16 17.14 8.91
CA TYR A 196 -0.01 17.72 9.58
C TYR A 196 -0.33 19.15 9.09
N ASP A 197 0.45 19.67 8.15
CA ASP A 197 0.26 20.95 7.49
C ASP A 197 0.70 20.86 6.00
N GLU A 198 0.36 21.90 5.24
CA GLU A 198 0.61 21.97 3.79
C GLU A 198 2.10 22.02 3.46
N GLU A 199 2.87 22.78 4.24
CA GLU A 199 4.32 22.91 4.08
C GLU A 199 5.00 21.55 4.24
N GLY A 200 4.66 20.81 5.30
CA GLY A 200 5.17 19.47 5.52
C GLY A 200 4.72 18.51 4.41
N TYR A 201 3.48 18.63 3.93
CA TYR A 201 2.95 17.81 2.85
C TYR A 201 3.75 18.03 1.54
N GLU A 202 3.98 19.28 1.17
CA GLU A 202 4.77 19.63 -0.02
C GLU A 202 6.19 19.08 0.06
N PHE A 203 6.85 19.26 1.22
CA PHE A 203 8.23 18.81 1.39
C PHE A 203 8.36 17.29 1.50
N PHE A 204 7.63 16.65 2.42
CA PHE A 204 7.89 15.26 2.80
C PHE A 204 7.06 14.26 2.00
N THR A 205 5.82 14.63 1.66
CA THR A 205 4.94 13.79 0.85
C THR A 205 5.17 14.04 -0.64
N ALA A 206 5.68 15.22 -1.02
CA ALA A 206 6.11 15.57 -2.37
C ALA A 206 5.04 15.25 -3.42
N PRO A 207 3.91 15.98 -3.41
CA PRO A 207 2.82 15.72 -4.34
C PRO A 207 3.25 15.97 -5.79
N LEU A 208 2.71 15.14 -6.69
CA LEU A 208 2.91 15.24 -8.14
C LEU A 208 1.74 15.98 -8.81
N VAL A 209 0.72 16.37 -8.04
CA VAL A 209 -0.46 17.09 -8.51
C VAL A 209 -0.74 18.29 -7.61
N ALA A 210 -1.30 19.34 -8.19
CA ALA A 210 -1.72 20.52 -7.45
C ALA A 210 -2.87 20.19 -6.48
N ASN A 211 -2.99 20.96 -5.40
CA ASN A 211 -4.07 20.85 -4.40
C ASN A 211 -4.15 19.49 -3.67
N ALA A 212 -3.13 18.64 -3.75
CA ALA A 212 -3.15 17.32 -3.12
C ALA A 212 -3.40 17.37 -1.60
N TRP A 213 -2.85 18.40 -0.92
CA TRP A 213 -3.12 18.62 0.50
C TRP A 213 -4.60 18.95 0.76
N ARG A 214 -5.18 19.87 -0.01
CA ARG A 214 -6.61 20.22 0.09
C ARG A 214 -7.51 19.00 -0.14
N LEU A 215 -7.22 18.18 -1.15
CA LEU A 215 -7.94 16.93 -1.41
C LEU A 215 -7.80 15.91 -0.28
N THR A 216 -6.64 15.88 0.38
CA THR A 216 -6.42 15.07 1.58
C THR A 216 -7.33 15.53 2.71
N LEU A 217 -7.43 16.84 2.96
CA LEU A 217 -8.33 17.40 3.97
C LEU A 217 -9.80 17.08 3.67
N GLU A 218 -10.24 17.22 2.41
CA GLU A 218 -11.60 16.83 1.99
C GLU A 218 -11.89 15.36 2.32
N THR A 219 -10.92 14.47 2.07
CA THR A 219 -11.05 13.06 2.46
C THR A 219 -11.10 12.86 3.97
N LEU A 220 -10.33 13.63 4.75
CA LEU A 220 -10.38 13.54 6.20
C LEU A 220 -11.75 13.98 6.74
N GLU A 221 -12.33 15.05 6.20
CA GLU A 221 -13.66 15.54 6.59
C GLU A 221 -14.79 14.57 6.24
N MET A 222 -14.64 13.76 5.19
CA MET A 222 -15.63 12.74 4.83
C MET A 222 -15.49 11.43 5.60
N LEU A 223 -14.37 11.16 6.29
CA LEU A 223 -14.15 9.89 7.00
C LEU A 223 -15.29 9.50 7.96
N PRO A 224 -15.93 10.42 8.69
CA PRO A 224 -17.07 10.10 9.55
C PRO A 224 -18.30 9.52 8.83
N SER A 225 -18.39 9.68 7.50
CA SER A 225 -19.51 9.16 6.70
C SER A 225 -19.38 7.67 6.36
N PHE A 226 -18.19 7.07 6.55
CA PHE A 226 -17.96 5.66 6.30
C PHE A 226 -18.58 4.80 7.40
N THR A 227 -19.20 3.69 7.00
CA THR A 227 -19.77 2.71 7.93
C THR A 227 -18.77 1.66 8.38
N CYS A 228 -17.74 1.38 7.57
CA CYS A 228 -16.63 0.52 7.93
C CYS A 228 -15.72 1.17 8.98
N PRO A 229 -14.98 0.38 9.78
CA PRO A 229 -13.96 0.93 10.65
C PRO A 229 -12.89 1.72 9.87
N THR A 230 -12.58 2.91 10.35
CA THR A 230 -11.59 3.81 9.75
C THR A 230 -10.36 3.91 10.65
N VAL A 231 -9.18 4.02 10.03
CA VAL A 231 -7.89 4.12 10.74
C VAL A 231 -7.08 5.28 10.20
N ILE A 232 -6.68 6.18 11.10
CA ILE A 232 -5.61 7.13 10.84
C ILE A 232 -4.29 6.46 11.24
N ARG A 233 -3.46 6.15 10.25
CA ARG A 233 -2.13 5.58 10.49
C ARG A 233 -1.08 6.67 10.29
N ILE A 234 -0.42 7.04 11.38
CA ILE A 234 0.68 7.99 11.37
C ILE A 234 2.00 7.22 11.28
N THR A 235 2.76 7.43 10.20
CA THR A 235 4.13 6.90 10.14
C THR A 235 5.07 7.85 10.88
N ALA A 236 5.49 7.47 12.07
CA ALA A 236 6.39 8.24 12.93
C ALA A 236 7.83 8.17 12.42
N VAL A 237 8.44 9.33 12.18
CA VAL A 237 9.76 9.51 11.60
C VAL A 237 10.56 10.42 12.53
N LYS A 238 11.64 9.88 13.10
CA LYS A 238 12.48 10.62 14.05
C LYS A 238 13.15 11.81 13.35
N GLY A 239 13.06 12.97 14.00
CA GLY A 239 13.53 14.24 13.46
C GLY A 239 12.58 14.89 12.44
N TRP A 240 11.36 14.38 12.28
CA TRP A 240 10.37 14.95 11.36
C TRP A 240 9.02 15.24 12.02
N ASN A 241 8.31 14.22 12.51
CA ASN A 241 6.90 14.35 12.89
C ASN A 241 6.56 13.75 14.26
N MET A 242 7.51 13.85 15.21
CA MET A 242 7.40 13.29 16.56
C MET A 242 7.50 14.34 17.67
N ASP A 243 7.58 15.62 17.32
CA ASP A 243 7.65 16.71 18.31
C ASP A 243 6.25 17.17 18.76
N GLU A 244 6.21 18.08 19.74
CA GLU A 244 4.95 18.58 20.29
C GLU A 244 4.11 19.36 19.26
N ARG A 245 4.76 20.00 18.27
CA ARG A 245 4.06 20.66 17.17
C ARG A 245 3.33 19.63 16.31
N ALA A 246 3.99 18.51 16.01
CA ALA A 246 3.40 17.41 15.27
C ALA A 246 2.22 16.79 16.00
N VAL A 247 2.34 16.55 17.31
CA VAL A 247 1.24 16.04 18.13
C VAL A 247 0.02 16.96 18.04
N LYS A 248 0.19 18.27 18.21
CA LYS A 248 -0.90 19.25 18.10
C LYS A 248 -1.49 19.30 16.69
N GLY A 249 -0.65 19.20 15.66
CA GLY A 249 -1.09 19.19 14.27
C GLY A 249 -1.94 17.95 13.93
N PHE A 250 -1.43 16.76 14.26
CA PHE A 250 -2.17 15.51 14.04
C PHE A 250 -3.45 15.43 14.88
N SER A 251 -3.48 15.96 16.11
CA SER A 251 -4.70 16.02 16.92
C SER A 251 -5.84 16.70 16.18
N LYS A 252 -5.58 17.84 15.53
CA LYS A 252 -6.59 18.56 14.75
C LYS A 252 -7.10 17.72 13.57
N LEU A 253 -6.20 17.01 12.88
CA LEU A 253 -6.59 16.13 11.77
C LEU A 253 -7.39 14.92 12.24
N ILE A 254 -7.08 14.39 13.41
CA ILE A 254 -7.81 13.29 14.05
C ILE A 254 -9.20 13.78 14.49
N GLU A 255 -9.31 14.98 15.05
CA GLU A 255 -10.58 15.58 15.48
C GLU A 255 -11.55 15.77 14.30
N ILE A 256 -11.08 16.24 13.14
CA ILE A 256 -11.95 16.38 11.96
C ILE A 256 -12.33 15.03 11.34
N SER A 257 -11.46 14.03 11.43
CA SER A 257 -11.67 12.73 10.77
C SER A 257 -12.39 11.70 11.61
N MET A 258 -12.40 11.86 12.93
CA MET A 258 -13.04 10.97 13.92
C MET A 258 -12.85 9.47 13.61
N PRO A 259 -11.60 8.99 13.45
CA PRO A 259 -11.37 7.60 13.05
C PRO A 259 -11.75 6.63 14.16
N THR A 260 -12.09 5.39 13.78
CA THR A 260 -12.29 4.31 14.77
C THR A 260 -11.01 3.98 15.53
N PHE A 261 -9.86 3.96 14.84
CA PHE A 261 -8.57 3.66 15.44
C PHE A 261 -7.49 4.63 14.99
N ILE A 262 -6.48 4.80 15.84
CA ILE A 262 -5.26 5.53 15.52
C ILE A 262 -4.09 4.55 15.64
N GLU A 263 -3.31 4.40 14.57
CA GLU A 263 -2.09 3.60 14.56
C GLU A 263 -0.87 4.51 14.42
N ILE A 264 -0.08 4.65 15.48
CA ILE A 264 1.25 5.27 15.38
C ILE A 264 2.27 4.17 15.10
N LYS A 265 3.00 4.29 14.00
CA LYS A 265 3.93 3.26 13.55
C LYS A 265 5.25 3.86 13.14
N ALA A 266 6.33 3.38 13.74
CA ALA A 266 7.69 3.74 13.37
C ALA A 266 7.94 3.51 11.87
N TYR A 267 8.57 4.49 11.21
CA TYR A 267 9.21 4.33 9.93
C TYR A 267 10.22 3.18 9.98
N MET A 268 10.23 2.33 8.97
CA MET A 268 11.20 1.25 8.84
C MET A 268 12.18 1.58 7.71
N HIS A 269 13.48 1.57 7.98
CA HIS A 269 14.53 1.87 7.01
C HIS A 269 14.76 0.70 6.03
N ILE A 270 13.91 0.60 5.00
CA ILE A 270 13.87 -0.54 4.05
C ILE A 270 13.53 -0.11 2.61
N GLY A 271 13.85 -0.93 1.62
CA GLY A 271 13.51 -0.67 0.23
C GLY A 271 14.23 0.56 -0.32
N THR A 272 13.57 1.33 -1.18
CA THR A 272 14.16 2.54 -1.79
C THR A 272 14.08 3.76 -0.87
N SER A 273 13.50 3.67 0.32
CA SER A 273 13.51 4.80 1.27
C SER A 273 14.90 5.02 1.88
N VAL A 274 15.77 4.01 1.86
CA VAL A 274 17.13 4.06 2.42
C VAL A 274 18.06 5.01 1.67
N SER A 275 17.71 5.41 0.45
CA SER A 275 18.44 6.44 -0.30
C SER A 275 17.92 7.86 -0.02
N ARG A 276 16.83 7.99 0.74
CA ARG A 276 16.12 9.25 1.02
C ARG A 276 16.16 9.63 2.49
N LEU A 277 16.11 8.65 3.39
CA LEU A 277 16.17 8.83 4.84
C LEU A 277 17.26 7.94 5.43
N SER A 278 17.88 8.40 6.51
CA SER A 278 18.89 7.63 7.22
C SER A 278 18.26 6.61 8.17
N ARG A 279 19.08 5.68 8.68
CA ARG A 279 18.64 4.72 9.71
C ARG A 279 18.27 5.41 11.03
N GLU A 280 18.86 6.57 11.32
CA GLU A 280 18.57 7.34 12.54
C GLU A 280 17.17 7.95 12.53
N ASN A 281 16.54 8.07 11.36
CA ASN A 281 15.14 8.49 11.25
C ASN A 281 14.14 7.39 11.66
N MET A 282 14.58 6.15 11.91
CA MET A 282 13.75 5.06 12.42
C MET A 282 13.70 5.13 13.95
N PRO A 283 12.53 5.45 14.56
CA PRO A 283 12.39 5.48 16.01
C PRO A 283 12.54 4.09 16.63
N THR A 284 12.89 4.03 17.93
CA THR A 284 12.78 2.79 18.70
C THR A 284 11.31 2.45 19.01
N HIS A 285 11.05 1.37 19.74
CA HIS A 285 9.68 1.04 20.13
C HIS A 285 9.18 1.90 21.30
N GLU A 286 10.11 2.33 22.16
CA GLU A 286 9.87 3.17 23.33
C GLU A 286 9.61 4.64 22.96
N GLU A 287 10.17 5.09 21.83
CA GLU A 287 9.93 6.41 21.21
C GLU A 287 8.59 6.44 20.46
#